data_AF-A0A9N9HCE3-F1
#
_entry.id   AF-A0A9N9HCE3-F1
#
_cell.length_a   1.000
_cell.length_b   1.000
_cell.length_c   1.000
_cell.angle_alpha   90.00
_cell.angle_beta   90.00
_cell.angle_gamma   90.00
#
_symmetry.space_group_name_H-M   'P 1'
#
loop_
_entity.id
_entity.type
_entity.pdbx_description
1 polymer ?
#
loop_
_entity_poly.entity_id
_entity_poly.type
_entity_poly.pdbx_seq_one_letter_code
_entity_poly.pdbx_strand_id
1 'polypeptide(L)'
;MYLSNNEKKVKCSKCHEKLNTYQFCSTCDLPPWSSKNKKIDEIIKAQLKIYLEWIEYEEFNEIKLIAEGGFGSVSKATWNSGYVINFDENQRKLVRAGPSLVALKMIFNSSNANHNTIQE
;
A
#
# COMPACT_ATOMS: atom_id res chain seq x y z
N MET A 1 12.06 13.24 -6.02
CA MET A 1 10.77 13.95 -5.87
C MET A 1 10.58 14.79 -7.11
N TYR A 2 9.87 14.30 -8.12
CA TYR A 2 9.60 15.08 -9.33
C TYR A 2 8.34 15.90 -9.10
N LEU A 3 8.53 17.22 -9.00
CA LEU A 3 7.48 18.21 -9.22
C LEU A 3 7.53 18.55 -10.70
N SER A 4 6.65 17.95 -11.51
CA SER A 4 6.35 18.45 -12.86
C SER A 4 4.98 19.12 -12.86
N ASN A 5 5.03 20.43 -13.03
CA ASN A 5 3.91 21.35 -13.20
C ASN A 5 3.07 21.00 -14.43
N ASN A 6 1.96 20.29 -14.21
CA ASN A 6 0.69 20.48 -14.91
C ASN A 6 -0.36 19.57 -14.26
N GLU A 7 -0.95 19.99 -13.13
CA GLU A 7 -2.10 19.27 -12.55
C GLU A 7 -3.33 19.44 -13.46
N LYS A 8 -3.37 18.75 -14.59
CA LYS A 8 -4.66 18.23 -15.05
C LYS A 8 -5.11 17.28 -13.94
N LYS A 9 -5.97 17.76 -13.05
CA LYS A 9 -6.58 16.94 -11.99
C LYS A 9 -7.35 15.81 -12.68
N VAL A 10 -6.69 14.68 -12.88
CA VAL A 10 -7.30 13.50 -13.47
C VAL A 10 -8.34 13.01 -12.46
N LYS A 11 -9.59 12.93 -12.91
CA LYS A 11 -10.70 12.41 -12.12
C LYS A 11 -10.91 10.95 -12.46
N CYS A 12 -11.37 10.17 -11.47
CA CYS A 12 -11.81 8.80 -11.71
C CYS A 12 -12.95 8.79 -12.72
N SER A 13 -12.88 7.94 -13.74
CA SER A 13 -13.94 7.81 -14.74
C SER A 13 -15.24 7.21 -14.19
N LYS A 14 -15.18 6.52 -13.05
CA LYS A 14 -16.34 5.84 -12.43
C LYS A 14 -17.07 6.75 -11.45
N CYS A 15 -16.37 7.36 -10.49
CA CYS A 15 -16.97 8.16 -9.42
C CYS A 15 -16.69 9.67 -9.50
N HIS A 16 -15.88 10.12 -10.47
CA HIS A 16 -15.49 11.51 -10.66
C HIS A 16 -14.72 12.16 -9.50
N GLU A 17 -14.31 11.39 -8.49
CA GLU A 17 -13.40 11.86 -7.44
C GLU A 17 -11.98 12.11 -7.97
N LYS A 18 -11.20 12.92 -7.25
CA LYS A 18 -9.80 13.18 -7.59
C LYS A 18 -8.98 11.90 -7.41
N LEU A 19 -8.18 11.54 -8.42
CA LEU A 19 -7.18 10.48 -8.27
C LEU A 19 -5.99 10.98 -7.46
N ASN A 20 -5.35 10.09 -6.70
CA ASN A 20 -4.10 10.42 -6.02
C ASN A 20 -2.92 10.50 -7.02
N THR A 21 -1.71 10.72 -6.50
CA THR A 21 -0.49 10.84 -7.32
C THR A 21 -0.17 9.60 -8.17
N TYR A 22 -0.73 8.44 -7.81
CA TYR A 22 -0.57 7.17 -8.53
C TYR A 22 -1.77 6.84 -9.42
N GLN A 23 -2.61 7.83 -9.75
CA GLN A 23 -3.84 7.63 -10.53
C GLN A 23 -4.81 6.62 -9.90
N PHE A 24 -4.70 6.41 -8.59
CA PHE A 24 -5.52 5.48 -7.85
C PHE A 24 -6.74 6.21 -7.28
N CYS A 25 -7.91 5.62 -7.47
CA CYS A 25 -9.17 6.06 -6.87
C CYS A 25 -9.43 5.28 -5.58
N SER A 26 -9.29 5.95 -4.43
CA SER A 26 -9.53 5.33 -3.12
C SER A 26 -10.93 4.73 -2.95
N THR A 27 -11.89 5.15 -3.78
CA THR A 27 -13.29 4.71 -3.70
C THR A 27 -13.59 3.57 -4.67
N CYS A 28 -12.92 3.51 -5.83
CA CYS A 28 -13.23 2.54 -6.88
C CYS A 28 -12.20 1.41 -7.03
N ASP A 29 -10.95 1.68 -6.68
CA ASP A 29 -9.83 0.75 -6.90
C ASP A 29 -9.39 0.07 -5.60
N LEU A 30 -9.88 0.56 -4.46
CA LEU A 30 -9.63 -0.03 -3.15
C LEU A 30 -10.54 -1.26 -2.95
N PRO A 31 -10.00 -2.46 -2.71
CA PRO A 31 -10.82 -3.63 -2.44
C PRO A 31 -11.63 -3.45 -1.15
N PRO A 32 -12.68 -4.25 -0.91
CA PRO A 32 -13.32 -4.32 0.40
C PRO A 32 -12.30 -4.78 1.45
N TRP A 33 -11.82 -3.87 2.30
CA TRP A 33 -10.93 -4.18 3.42
C TRP A 33 -11.39 -3.48 4.71
N SER A 34 -11.01 -4.05 5.85
CA SER A 34 -11.08 -3.41 7.16
C SER A 34 -10.04 -4.06 8.07
N SER A 35 -9.35 -3.24 8.86
CA SER A 35 -8.46 -3.72 9.92
C SER A 35 -9.22 -4.22 11.16
N LYS A 36 -10.57 -4.14 11.15
CA LYS A 36 -11.45 -4.27 12.32
C LYS A 36 -11.20 -3.21 13.41
N ASN A 37 -10.39 -2.20 13.11
CA ASN A 37 -10.13 -1.06 13.99
C ASN A 37 -10.49 0.23 13.25
N LYS A 38 -11.63 0.83 13.61
CA LYS A 38 -12.16 2.02 12.91
C LYS A 38 -11.17 3.18 12.85
N LYS A 39 -10.39 3.41 13.90
CA LYS A 39 -9.40 4.50 13.93
C LYS A 39 -8.26 4.27 12.94
N ILE A 40 -7.78 3.03 12.84
CA ILE A 40 -6.77 2.65 11.85
C ILE A 40 -7.35 2.77 10.44
N ASP A 41 -8.58 2.31 10.25
CA ASP A 41 -9.27 2.38 8.95
C ASP A 41 -9.39 3.83 8.46
N GLU A 42 -9.74 4.77 9.35
CA GLU A 42 -9.83 6.20 9.05
C GLU A 42 -8.48 6.81 8.66
N ILE A 43 -7.40 6.48 9.39
CA ILE A 43 -6.05 6.97 9.10
C ILE A 43 -5.59 6.48 7.72
N ILE A 44 -5.74 5.18 7.44
CA ILE A 44 -5.34 4.59 6.15
C ILE A 44 -6.15 5.23 5.01
N LYS A 45 -7.48 5.36 5.14
CA LYS A 45 -8.33 6.01 4.13
C LYS A 45 -7.91 7.45 3.86
N ALA A 46 -7.54 8.21 4.90
CA ALA A 46 -7.09 9.58 4.74
C ALA A 46 -5.76 9.65 3.96
N GLN A 47 -4.80 8.77 4.25
CA GLN A 47 -3.49 8.76 3.61
C GLN A 47 -3.51 8.21 2.18
N LEU A 48 -4.35 7.20 1.88
CA LEU A 48 -4.56 6.65 0.53
C LEU A 48 -5.05 7.70 -0.48
N LYS A 49 -5.81 8.70 -0.01
CA LYS A 49 -6.29 9.81 -0.85
C LYS A 49 -5.18 10.74 -1.32
N ILE A 50 -3.99 10.68 -0.72
CA ILE A 50 -2.93 11.66 -0.95
C ILE A 50 -1.67 10.99 -1.54
N TYR A 51 -1.03 10.10 -0.77
CA TYR A 51 0.34 9.65 -1.07
C TYR A 51 0.60 8.15 -0.92
N LEU A 52 -0.41 7.36 -0.51
CA LEU A 52 -0.25 5.91 -0.39
C LEU A 52 -0.92 5.19 -1.54
N GLU A 53 -0.26 4.12 -1.97
CA GLU A 53 -0.78 3.12 -2.88
C GLU A 53 -1.23 1.90 -2.07
N TRP A 54 -2.38 1.32 -2.44
CA TRP A 54 -2.78 0.02 -1.92
C TRP A 54 -2.08 -1.08 -2.73
N ILE A 55 -1.38 -1.98 -2.05
CA ILE A 55 -0.63 -3.08 -2.66
C ILE A 55 -1.18 -4.38 -2.08
N GLU A 56 -1.61 -5.29 -2.94
CA GLU A 56 -2.06 -6.62 -2.53
C GLU A 56 -0.90 -7.43 -1.96
N TYR A 57 -1.19 -8.27 -0.97
CA TYR A 57 -0.15 -9.02 -0.27
C TYR A 57 0.58 -10.01 -1.20
N GLU A 58 -0.12 -10.50 -2.23
CA GLU A 58 0.37 -11.42 -3.24
C GLU A 58 1.44 -10.80 -4.17
N GLU A 59 1.59 -9.47 -4.18
CA GLU A 59 2.66 -8.78 -4.92
C GLU A 59 4.04 -8.93 -4.26
N PHE A 60 4.09 -9.47 -3.04
CA PHE A 60 5.32 -9.67 -2.28
C PHE A 60 5.75 -11.14 -2.30
N ASN A 61 7.00 -11.35 -2.71
CA ASN A 61 7.65 -12.65 -2.76
C ASN A 61 8.82 -12.73 -1.77
N GLU A 62 9.30 -13.95 -1.53
CA GLU A 62 10.52 -14.22 -0.72
C GLU A 62 10.48 -13.57 0.67
N ILE A 63 9.30 -13.58 1.29
CA ILE A 63 9.07 -12.94 2.58
C ILE A 63 9.86 -13.69 3.68
N LYS A 64 10.82 -13.01 4.29
CA LYS A 64 11.68 -13.55 5.35
C LYS A 64 11.62 -12.66 6.60
N LEU A 65 11.21 -13.23 7.73
CA LEU A 65 11.21 -12.52 9.01
C LEU A 65 12.63 -12.04 9.38
N ILE A 66 12.75 -10.77 9.73
CA ILE A 66 14.00 -10.15 10.23
C ILE A 66 13.96 -10.02 11.75
N ALA A 67 12.85 -9.52 12.28
CA ALA A 67 12.71 -9.25 13.70
C ALA A 67 11.25 -9.24 14.12
N GLU A 68 11.01 -9.54 15.39
CA GLU A 68 9.72 -9.40 16.06
C GLU A 68 9.88 -8.57 17.33
N GLY A 69 8.86 -7.79 17.67
CA GLY A 69 8.80 -7.06 18.93
C GLY A 69 7.36 -6.85 19.37
N GLY A 70 7.17 -6.17 20.51
CA GLY A 70 5.85 -6.01 21.14
C GLY A 70 4.78 -5.30 20.29
N PHE A 71 5.17 -4.64 19.19
CA PHE A 71 4.28 -3.93 18.27
C PHE A 71 4.15 -4.59 16.89
N GLY A 72 4.61 -5.83 16.75
CA GLY A 72 4.55 -6.59 15.50
C GLY A 72 5.91 -6.99 14.93
N SER A 73 5.90 -7.61 13.77
CA SER A 73 7.09 -8.14 13.09
C SER A 73 7.53 -7.29 11.91
N VAL A 74 8.81 -7.41 11.54
CA VAL A 74 9.41 -6.83 10.34
C VAL A 74 9.99 -7.96 9.52
N SER A 75 9.58 -8.04 8.25
CA SER A 75 10.09 -9.00 7.28
C SER A 75 10.77 -8.29 6.12
N LYS A 76 11.78 -8.91 5.54
CA LYS A 76 12.34 -8.57 4.24
C LYS A 76 11.50 -9.24 3.16
N ALA A 77 11.18 -8.54 2.08
CA ALA A 77 10.47 -9.13 0.95
C ALA A 77 10.93 -8.49 -0.36
N THR A 78 10.60 -9.15 -1.47
CA THR A 78 10.73 -8.62 -2.82
C THR A 78 9.34 -8.21 -3.31
N TRP A 79 9.14 -6.91 -3.57
CA TRP A 79 7.93 -6.41 -4.24
C TRP A 79 8.11 -6.52 -5.74
N ASN A 80 7.32 -7.38 -6.41
CA ASN A 80 7.53 -7.72 -7.83
C ASN A 80 7.39 -6.52 -8.77
N SER A 81 6.32 -5.74 -8.59
CA SER A 81 6.07 -4.57 -9.41
C SER A 81 7.04 -3.43 -9.05
N GLY A 82 7.35 -3.26 -7.77
CA GLY A 82 8.17 -2.14 -7.28
C GLY A 82 7.44 -0.80 -7.31
N TYR A 83 8.14 0.24 -6.85
CA TYR A 83 7.56 1.58 -6.75
C TYR A 83 7.40 2.24 -8.12
N VAL A 84 6.48 3.21 -8.20
CA VAL A 84 6.27 4.02 -9.41
C VAL A 84 7.47 4.94 -9.62
N ILE A 85 8.06 4.89 -10.81
CA ILE A 85 9.16 5.78 -11.22
C ILE A 85 8.68 6.91 -12.12
N ASN A 86 7.64 6.68 -12.93
CA ASN A 86 7.09 7.67 -13.85
C ASN A 86 5.65 7.31 -14.26
N PHE A 87 4.96 8.23 -14.93
CA PHE A 87 3.73 7.97 -15.66
C PHE A 87 3.97 8.16 -17.16
N ASP A 88 3.72 7.11 -17.95
CA ASP A 88 3.75 7.18 -19.41
C ASP A 88 2.42 7.75 -19.92
N GLU A 89 2.45 9.01 -20.36
CA GLU A 89 1.26 9.70 -20.89
C GLU A 89 0.71 9.08 -22.17
N ASN A 90 1.58 8.49 -23.01
CA ASN A 90 1.19 7.88 -24.29
C ASN A 90 0.43 6.57 -24.05
N GLN A 91 0.94 5.74 -23.16
CA GLN A 91 0.32 4.45 -22.82
C GLN A 91 -0.77 4.59 -21.74
N ARG A 92 -0.84 5.74 -21.09
CA ARG A 92 -1.67 6.00 -19.90
C ARG A 92 -1.45 4.97 -18.80
N LYS A 93 -0.18 4.64 -18.52
CA LYS A 93 0.21 3.62 -17.53
C LYS A 93 1.33 4.11 -16.62
N LEU A 94 1.32 3.60 -15.38
CA LEU A 94 2.42 3.79 -14.44
C LEU A 94 3.62 2.95 -14.88
N VAL A 95 4.78 3.58 -14.95
CA VAL A 95 6.07 2.91 -15.14
C VAL A 95 6.63 2.58 -13.76
N ARG A 96 7.05 1.34 -13.59
CA ARG A 96 7.49 0.79 -12.31
C ARG A 96 8.98 0.48 -12.32
N ALA A 97 9.60 0.51 -11.15
CA ALA A 97 11.02 0.15 -10.99
C ALA A 97 11.30 -1.34 -11.25
N GLY A 98 10.29 -2.20 -11.20
CA GLY A 98 10.45 -3.65 -11.19
C GLY A 98 10.82 -4.19 -9.81
N PRO A 99 11.26 -5.46 -9.71
CA PRO A 99 11.48 -6.14 -8.44
C PRO A 99 12.34 -5.32 -7.47
N SER A 100 11.74 -4.94 -6.35
CA SER A 100 12.34 -4.03 -5.38
C SER A 100 12.39 -4.67 -4.00
N LEU A 101 13.53 -4.56 -3.32
CA LEU A 101 13.65 -5.03 -1.95
C LEU A 101 12.95 -4.07 -0.98
N VAL A 102 12.07 -4.60 -0.15
CA VAL A 102 11.26 -3.83 0.79
C VAL A 102 11.28 -4.43 2.19
N ALA A 103 10.94 -3.60 3.18
CA ALA A 103 10.62 -4.03 4.53
C ALA A 103 9.09 -4.04 4.71
N LEU A 104 8.53 -5.20 5.06
CA LEU A 104 7.13 -5.35 5.42
C LEU A 104 7.00 -5.28 6.94
N LYS A 105 6.25 -4.29 7.44
CA LYS A 105 5.88 -4.21 8.86
C LYS A 105 4.48 -4.78 9.05
N MET A 106 4.39 -5.89 9.77
CA MET A 106 3.10 -6.37 10.27
C MET A 106 2.84 -5.74 11.63
N ILE A 107 1.61 -5.25 11.85
CA ILE A 107 1.19 -4.62 13.09
C ILE A 107 0.25 -5.58 13.81
N PHE A 108 0.59 -5.95 15.05
CA PHE A 108 -0.28 -6.78 15.87
C PHE A 108 -1.44 -5.94 16.40
N ASN A 109 -2.66 -6.44 16.24
CA ASN A 109 -3.81 -5.80 16.86
C ASN A 109 -3.81 -6.14 18.36
N SER A 110 -3.76 -5.12 19.22
CA SER A 110 -3.75 -5.29 20.68
C SER A 110 -5.03 -5.93 21.23
N SER A 111 -6.05 -6.13 20.39
CA SER A 111 -7.29 -6.84 20.73
C SER A 111 -7.15 -8.37 20.79
N ASN A 112 -6.07 -8.94 20.27
CA ASN A 112 -5.78 -10.37 20.34
C ASN A 112 -4.47 -10.62 21.09
N ALA A 113 -4.40 -10.13 22.33
CA ALA A 113 -3.43 -10.64 23.30
C ALA A 113 -3.81 -12.06 23.75
N ASN A 114 -4.01 -12.98 22.81
CA ASN A 114 -3.95 -14.41 23.06
C ASN A 114 -2.55 -14.85 22.68
N HIS A 115 -1.65 -14.61 23.61
CA HIS A 115 -0.33 -15.19 23.65
C HIS A 115 -0.52 -16.72 23.79
N ASN A 116 -0.64 -17.45 22.67
CA ASN A 116 -0.53 -18.92 22.59
C ASN A 116 -0.15 -19.30 21.15
N THR A 117 1.14 -19.46 20.85
CA THR A 117 1.88 -20.75 20.82
C THR A 117 1.84 -21.41 19.44
N ILE A 118 3.01 -21.57 18.81
CA ILE A 118 3.38 -22.86 18.23
C ILE A 118 4.67 -23.28 18.96
N GLN A 119 4.50 -24.27 19.83
CA GLN A 119 5.55 -25.15 20.34
C GLN A 119 5.98 -26.06 19.19
N GLU A 120 7.28 -26.37 19.13
CA GLU A 120 7.79 -27.57 18.45
C GLU A 120 7.24 -28.85 19.11
#